data_AF-A0A257MXI7-F1
#
_entry.id   AF-A0A257MXI7-F1
#
_cell.length_a   1.000
_cell.length_b   1.000
_cell.length_c   1.000
_cell.angle_alpha   90.00
_cell.angle_beta   90.00
_cell.angle_gamma   90.00
#
_symmetry.space_group_name_H-M   'P 1'
#
loop_
_entity.id
_entity.type
_entity.pdbx_description
1 polymer ?
#
loop_
_entity_poly.entity_id
_entity_poly.type
_entity_poly.pdbx_seq_one_letter_code
_entity_poly.pdbx_strand_id
1 'polypeptide(L)'
;MPSTNKTTYAAVPFLIFGIILIAAFFLKYFEPKLPEVLQNWAEHLSIALIVAVVIGLTYEYTSHLFREEILKNLLHESQEQVYQALRAYSVLTPDEVFHLLKEIASQINQTPTLFHPARPKSNEYTFTESMDFFDTLVKMRPKEIVKILSTWIEPKSHKNLKYLASDFIGKYQLTEIADELRRQAEPILHLGNLSEDDRGWVLNYIWAYSCCEKPMYKILGDVMRTTSDHEIEKWILFLPVQMPSIELAPMINDYLERDAPIADDNLLLVIQAVAAMHRAQTVDGVALLKKFPNRFGPHHQDDVERIWRNYALVPEELKGIFLQT
;
A
#
# COMPACT_ATOMS: atom_id res chain seq x y z
N MET A 1 -11.80 -17.55 -36.70
CA MET A 1 -11.67 -18.88 -36.06
C MET A 1 -10.87 -18.71 -34.79
N PRO A 2 -11.48 -18.69 -33.60
CA PRO A 2 -10.76 -18.58 -32.35
C PRO A 2 -10.17 -19.95 -31.96
N SER A 3 -8.90 -19.94 -31.59
CA SER A 3 -8.13 -21.12 -31.22
C SER A 3 -8.65 -21.75 -29.93
N THR A 4 -9.09 -22.99 -30.06
CA THR A 4 -9.31 -23.96 -28.99
C THR A 4 -7.98 -24.33 -28.35
N ASN A 5 -7.54 -23.64 -27.30
CA ASN A 5 -6.37 -24.05 -26.51
C ASN A 5 -6.44 -23.60 -25.04
N LYS A 6 -7.64 -23.32 -24.51
CA LYS A 6 -7.82 -22.99 -23.07
C LYS A 6 -8.11 -24.21 -22.18
N THR A 7 -8.41 -25.38 -22.75
CA THR A 7 -8.75 -26.60 -21.99
C THR A 7 -7.54 -27.45 -21.63
N THR A 8 -6.40 -27.28 -22.30
CA THR A 8 -5.24 -28.17 -22.13
C THR A 8 -4.48 -27.93 -20.81
N TYR A 9 -4.48 -26.70 -20.29
CA TYR A 9 -3.77 -26.37 -19.05
C TYR A 9 -4.51 -26.77 -17.77
N ALA A 10 -5.85 -26.85 -17.83
CA ALA A 10 -6.66 -27.29 -16.69
C ALA A 10 -6.57 -28.81 -16.47
N ALA A 11 -6.22 -29.61 -17.49
CA ALA A 11 -6.20 -31.07 -17.39
C ALA A 11 -4.89 -31.63 -16.78
N VAL A 12 -3.78 -30.88 -16.85
CA VAL A 12 -2.46 -31.35 -16.42
C VAL A 12 -2.37 -31.61 -14.90
N PRO A 13 -2.89 -30.74 -14.01
CA PRO A 13 -2.90 -31.00 -12.56
C PRO A 13 -3.71 -32.25 -12.20
N PHE A 14 -4.92 -32.41 -12.75
CA PHE A 14 -5.77 -33.58 -12.51
C PHE A 14 -5.13 -34.89 -12.98
N LEU A 15 -4.37 -34.86 -14.08
CA LEU A 15 -3.67 -36.03 -14.60
C LEU A 15 -2.49 -36.41 -13.69
N ILE A 16 -1.75 -35.43 -13.17
CA ILE A 16 -0.69 -35.63 -12.18
C ILE A 16 -1.26 -36.16 -10.86
N PHE A 17 -2.34 -35.58 -10.35
CA PHE A 17 -3.03 -36.07 -9.14
C PHE A 17 -3.57 -37.48 -9.32
N GLY A 18 -4.12 -37.79 -10.50
CA GLY A 18 -4.56 -39.15 -10.86
C GLY A 18 -3.43 -40.16 -10.83
N ILE A 19 -2.26 -39.83 -11.39
CA ILE A 19 -1.07 -40.69 -11.37
C ILE A 19 -0.59 -40.92 -9.92
N ILE A 20 -0.55 -39.88 -9.10
CA ILE A 20 -0.14 -39.96 -7.69
C ILE A 20 -1.11 -40.84 -6.89
N LEU A 21 -2.41 -40.69 -7.10
CA LEU A 21 -3.42 -41.50 -6.42
C LEU A 21 -3.33 -42.97 -6.82
N ILE A 22 -3.15 -43.26 -8.11
CA ILE A 22 -2.95 -44.62 -8.64
C ILE A 22 -1.69 -45.24 -8.03
N ALA A 23 -0.59 -44.49 -7.93
CA ALA A 23 0.64 -44.96 -7.30
C ALA A 23 0.46 -45.27 -5.80
N ALA A 24 -0.28 -44.42 -5.07
CA ALA A 24 -0.58 -44.65 -3.65
C ALA A 24 -1.48 -45.87 -3.43
N PHE A 25 -2.51 -46.07 -4.27
CA PHE A 25 -3.36 -47.25 -4.23
C PHE A 25 -2.60 -48.53 -4.61
N PHE A 26 -1.70 -48.44 -5.59
CA PHE A 26 -0.84 -49.56 -5.98
C PHE A 26 0.10 -49.95 -4.83
N LEU A 27 0.76 -48.99 -4.20
CA LEU A 27 1.61 -49.21 -3.02
C LEU A 27 0.84 -49.89 -1.88
N LYS A 28 -0.36 -49.40 -1.55
CA LYS A 28 -1.21 -49.96 -0.51
C LYS A 28 -1.76 -51.36 -0.83
N TYR A 29 -2.02 -51.65 -2.11
CA TYR A 29 -2.50 -52.97 -2.54
C TYR A 29 -1.38 -54.04 -2.51
N PHE A 30 -0.14 -53.65 -2.82
CA PHE A 30 1.02 -54.55 -2.82
C PHE A 30 1.80 -54.57 -1.49
N GLU A 31 1.51 -53.67 -0.56
CA GLU A 31 2.02 -53.61 0.81
C GLU A 31 2.10 -54.98 1.50
N PRO A 32 1.04 -55.83 1.54
CA PRO A 32 1.10 -57.13 2.19
C PRO A 32 1.99 -58.17 1.49
N LYS A 33 2.50 -57.86 0.29
CA LYS A 33 3.44 -58.70 -0.47
C LYS A 33 4.88 -58.19 -0.40
N LEU A 34 5.13 -57.06 0.25
CA LEU A 34 6.48 -56.51 0.43
C LEU A 34 7.18 -57.18 1.63
N PRO A 35 8.53 -57.27 1.62
CA PRO A 35 9.32 -57.65 2.80
C PRO A 35 9.01 -56.72 4.00
N GLU A 36 9.00 -57.24 5.23
CA GLU A 36 8.66 -56.49 6.46
C GLU A 36 9.38 -55.13 6.58
N VAL A 37 10.65 -55.06 6.16
CA VAL A 37 11.45 -53.82 6.18
C VAL A 37 10.86 -52.73 5.29
N LEU A 38 10.18 -53.09 4.20
CA LEU A 38 9.59 -52.17 3.22
C LEU A 38 8.09 -51.90 3.47
N GLN A 39 7.43 -52.68 4.33
CA GLN A 39 6.02 -52.50 4.65
C GLN A 39 5.77 -51.17 5.37
N ASN A 40 6.53 -50.87 6.43
CA ASN A 40 6.42 -49.59 7.15
C ASN A 40 6.71 -48.38 6.24
N TRP A 41 7.66 -48.51 5.30
CA TRP A 41 7.96 -47.45 4.35
C TRP A 41 6.84 -47.26 3.31
N ALA A 42 6.25 -48.35 2.81
CA ALA A 42 5.13 -48.30 1.87
C ALA A 42 3.85 -47.76 2.52
N GLU A 43 3.60 -48.10 3.79
CA GLU A 43 2.47 -47.60 4.57
C GLU A 43 2.60 -46.08 4.79
N HIS A 44 3.74 -45.60 5.28
CA HIS A 44 3.96 -44.17 5.50
C HIS A 44 3.95 -43.36 4.20
N LEU A 45 4.53 -43.89 3.11
CA LEU A 45 4.59 -43.21 1.82
C LEU A 45 3.21 -43.14 1.14
N SER A 46 2.41 -44.20 1.23
CA SER A 46 1.06 -44.21 0.66
C SER A 46 0.12 -43.25 1.40
N ILE A 47 0.21 -43.18 2.72
CA ILE A 47 -0.54 -42.22 3.54
C ILE A 47 -0.11 -40.79 3.21
N ALA A 48 1.19 -40.51 3.12
CA ALA A 48 1.70 -39.18 2.78
C ALA A 48 1.26 -38.71 1.39
N LEU A 49 1.23 -39.61 0.39
CA LEU A 49 0.75 -39.30 -0.96
C LEU A 49 -0.75 -39.02 -0.98
N ILE A 50 -1.56 -39.81 -0.28
CA ILE A 50 -3.01 -39.58 -0.19
C ILE A 50 -3.30 -38.24 0.49
N VAL A 51 -2.60 -37.93 1.58
CA VAL A 51 -2.74 -36.66 2.30
C VAL A 51 -2.31 -35.48 1.42
N ALA A 52 -1.20 -35.58 0.69
CA ALA A 52 -0.74 -34.54 -0.24
C ALA A 52 -1.74 -34.28 -1.38
N VAL A 53 -2.38 -35.33 -1.92
CA VAL A 53 -3.41 -35.19 -2.95
C VAL A 53 -4.69 -34.57 -2.38
N VAL A 54 -5.13 -35.00 -1.19
CA VAL A 54 -6.29 -34.41 -0.52
C VAL A 54 -6.05 -32.94 -0.20
N ILE A 55 -4.87 -32.58 0.32
CA ILE A 55 -4.51 -31.19 0.59
C ILE A 55 -4.42 -30.38 -0.71
N GLY A 56 -3.78 -30.92 -1.76
CA GLY A 56 -3.65 -30.26 -3.06
C GLY A 56 -4.99 -30.02 -3.75
N LEU A 57 -5.88 -31.01 -3.76
CA LEU A 57 -7.24 -30.89 -4.30
C LEU A 57 -8.13 -29.98 -3.45
N THR A 58 -7.98 -30.03 -2.12
CA THR A 58 -8.68 -29.11 -1.21
C THR A 58 -8.19 -27.68 -1.41
N TYR A 59 -6.89 -27.46 -1.64
CA TYR A 59 -6.29 -26.16 -1.92
C TYR A 59 -6.76 -25.62 -3.27
N GLU A 60 -6.78 -26.44 -4.32
CA GLU A 60 -7.23 -26.02 -5.66
C GLU A 60 -8.73 -25.74 -5.70
N TYR A 61 -9.54 -26.57 -5.02
CA TYR A 61 -10.99 -26.41 -4.92
C TYR A 61 -11.38 -25.21 -4.05
N THR A 62 -10.75 -25.04 -2.88
CA THR A 62 -11.02 -23.86 -2.04
C THR A 62 -10.47 -22.61 -2.69
N SER A 63 -9.28 -22.61 -3.29
CA SER A 63 -8.70 -21.45 -3.99
C SER A 63 -9.57 -20.98 -5.16
N HIS A 64 -10.09 -21.89 -6.00
CA HIS A 64 -10.92 -21.49 -7.15
C HIS A 64 -12.29 -20.95 -6.74
N LEU A 65 -12.94 -21.55 -5.74
CA LEU A 65 -14.24 -21.09 -5.24
C LEU A 65 -14.10 -19.79 -4.42
N PHE A 66 -13.07 -19.68 -3.58
CA PHE A 66 -12.77 -18.46 -2.84
C PHE A 66 -12.44 -17.30 -3.78
N ARG A 67 -11.68 -17.50 -4.87
CA ARG A 67 -11.27 -16.39 -5.75
C ARG A 67 -12.46 -15.67 -6.37
N GLU A 68 -13.46 -16.41 -6.83
CA GLU A 68 -14.65 -15.81 -7.46
C GLU A 68 -15.62 -15.22 -6.44
N GLU A 69 -15.77 -15.86 -5.28
CA GLU A 69 -16.70 -15.44 -4.24
C GLU A 69 -16.16 -14.27 -3.41
N ILE A 70 -14.86 -14.27 -3.11
CA ILE A 70 -14.16 -13.11 -2.55
C ILE A 70 -14.20 -11.96 -3.54
N LEU A 71 -13.88 -12.14 -4.83
CA LEU A 71 -13.89 -11.01 -5.77
C LEU A 71 -15.28 -10.39 -5.94
N LYS A 72 -16.35 -11.21 -5.90
CA LYS A 72 -17.73 -10.71 -5.93
C LYS A 72 -18.16 -10.05 -4.62
N ASN A 73 -17.78 -10.59 -3.47
CA ASN A 73 -18.13 -10.02 -2.17
C ASN A 73 -17.24 -8.80 -1.80
N LEU A 74 -16.00 -8.75 -2.29
CA LEU A 74 -15.07 -7.63 -2.14
C LEU A 74 -15.57 -6.35 -2.82
N LEU A 75 -16.40 -6.48 -3.85
CA LEU A 75 -17.03 -5.33 -4.52
C LEU A 75 -18.18 -4.72 -3.69
N HIS A 76 -18.58 -5.33 -2.57
CA HIS A 76 -19.71 -4.86 -1.76
C HIS A 76 -19.43 -4.57 -0.28
N GLU A 77 -18.40 -5.14 0.37
CA GLU A 77 -18.21 -4.98 1.84
C GLU A 77 -16.73 -4.88 2.36
N SER A 78 -15.76 -4.41 1.56
CA SER A 78 -14.34 -4.78 1.71
C SER A 78 -13.38 -3.89 2.53
N GLN A 79 -13.38 -4.04 3.86
CA GLN A 79 -12.15 -3.82 4.66
C GLN A 79 -11.87 -5.01 5.59
N GLU A 80 -12.87 -5.38 6.40
CA GLU A 80 -12.76 -6.47 7.37
C GLU A 80 -12.58 -7.84 6.69
N GLN A 81 -13.23 -8.05 5.54
CA GLN A 81 -13.16 -9.31 4.77
C GLN A 81 -11.79 -9.53 4.10
N VAL A 82 -11.11 -8.46 3.64
CA VAL A 82 -9.73 -8.52 3.11
C VAL A 82 -8.78 -8.92 4.24
N TYR A 83 -8.92 -8.30 5.40
CA TYR A 83 -8.08 -8.58 6.55
C TYR A 83 -8.29 -10.01 7.09
N GLN A 84 -9.53 -10.48 7.17
CA GLN A 84 -9.85 -11.86 7.57
C GLN A 84 -9.31 -12.88 6.57
N ALA A 85 -9.41 -12.60 5.26
CA ALA A 85 -8.78 -13.41 4.23
C ALA A 85 -7.25 -13.46 4.43
N LEU A 86 -6.59 -12.31 4.52
CA LEU A 86 -5.14 -12.23 4.75
C LEU A 86 -4.68 -12.93 6.04
N ARG A 87 -5.47 -12.85 7.13
CA ARG A 87 -5.19 -13.58 8.38
C ARG A 87 -5.35 -15.09 8.22
N ALA A 88 -6.39 -15.55 7.54
CA ALA A 88 -6.57 -16.97 7.21
C ALA A 88 -5.41 -17.48 6.34
N TYR A 89 -4.80 -16.59 5.56
CA TYR A 89 -3.62 -16.83 4.73
C TYR A 89 -2.26 -16.64 5.43
N SER A 90 -2.21 -16.55 6.77
CA SER A 90 -0.94 -16.51 7.55
C SER A 90 -0.03 -17.74 7.37
N VAL A 91 -0.50 -18.76 6.63
CA VAL A 91 0.23 -19.97 6.22
C VAL A 91 0.85 -19.85 4.81
N LEU A 92 0.51 -18.80 4.03
CA LEU A 92 0.98 -18.62 2.66
C LEU A 92 2.38 -18.00 2.56
N THR A 93 3.05 -18.27 1.45
CA THR A 93 4.35 -17.67 1.09
C THR A 93 4.21 -16.20 0.68
N PRO A 94 5.27 -15.38 0.80
CA PRO A 94 5.23 -13.97 0.37
C PRO A 94 4.76 -13.80 -1.08
N ASP A 95 5.20 -14.68 -1.98
CA ASP A 95 4.79 -14.68 -3.39
C ASP A 95 3.27 -14.80 -3.57
N GLU A 96 2.60 -15.66 -2.82
CA GLU A 96 1.15 -15.88 -2.94
C GLU A 96 0.33 -14.70 -2.39
N VAL A 97 0.77 -14.14 -1.26
CA VAL A 97 0.16 -12.92 -0.69
C VAL A 97 0.25 -11.78 -1.69
N PHE A 98 1.45 -11.50 -2.21
CA PHE A 98 1.64 -10.43 -3.18
C PHE A 98 0.96 -10.74 -4.51
N HIS A 99 0.84 -12.01 -4.92
CA HIS A 99 0.05 -12.37 -6.09
C HIS A 99 -1.43 -11.98 -5.92
N LEU A 100 -2.03 -12.25 -4.76
CA LEU A 100 -3.39 -11.85 -4.46
C LEU A 100 -3.53 -10.32 -4.46
N LEU A 101 -2.60 -9.59 -3.82
CA LEU A 101 -2.57 -8.13 -3.86
C LEU A 101 -2.54 -7.60 -5.29
N LYS A 102 -1.70 -8.23 -6.14
CA LYS A 102 -1.56 -7.84 -7.53
C LYS A 102 -2.87 -7.98 -8.30
N GLU A 103 -3.58 -9.08 -8.10
CA GLU A 103 -4.87 -9.32 -8.75
C GLU A 103 -5.93 -8.32 -8.31
N ILE A 104 -6.06 -8.12 -6.99
CA ILE A 104 -7.02 -7.17 -6.42
C ILE A 104 -6.76 -5.76 -6.96
N ALA A 105 -5.50 -5.29 -6.89
CA ALA A 105 -5.12 -3.97 -7.36
C ALA A 105 -5.31 -3.78 -8.88
N SER A 106 -5.19 -4.85 -9.68
CA SER A 106 -5.35 -4.79 -11.14
C SER A 106 -6.80 -4.85 -11.60
N GLN A 107 -7.72 -5.32 -10.76
CA GLN A 107 -9.13 -5.51 -11.12
C GLN A 107 -10.06 -4.44 -10.53
N ILE A 108 -9.61 -3.74 -9.49
CA ILE A 108 -10.39 -2.68 -8.85
C ILE A 108 -10.20 -1.34 -9.57
N ASN A 109 -11.31 -0.62 -9.78
CA ASN A 109 -11.31 0.70 -10.40
C ASN A 109 -10.80 1.83 -9.48
N GLN A 110 -10.72 1.56 -8.17
CA GLN A 110 -10.17 2.44 -7.13
C GLN A 110 -8.68 2.16 -6.88
N THR A 111 -7.95 3.17 -6.42
CA THR A 111 -6.52 3.07 -6.12
C THR A 111 -6.31 2.55 -4.68
N PRO A 112 -5.70 1.36 -4.49
CA PRO A 112 -5.42 0.84 -3.16
C PRO A 112 -4.27 1.61 -2.51
N THR A 113 -4.41 1.92 -1.22
CA THR A 113 -3.31 2.42 -0.39
C THR A 113 -3.16 1.63 0.90
N LEU A 114 -1.92 1.51 1.39
CA LEU A 114 -1.59 0.94 2.70
C LEU A 114 -1.90 1.89 3.87
N PHE A 115 -2.19 3.16 3.58
CA PHE A 115 -2.33 4.19 4.60
C PHE A 115 -3.80 4.49 4.94
N HIS A 116 -4.00 4.85 6.20
CA HIS A 116 -5.27 5.35 6.71
C HIS A 116 -5.05 6.74 7.32
N PRO A 117 -5.94 7.71 7.05
CA PRO A 117 -7.09 7.62 6.14
C PRO A 117 -6.69 7.66 4.65
N ALA A 118 -7.55 7.13 3.77
CA ALA A 118 -7.42 7.37 2.32
C ALA A 118 -7.73 8.84 1.98
N ARG A 119 -7.15 9.38 0.90
CA ARG A 119 -7.35 10.80 0.52
C ARG A 119 -8.82 11.13 0.23
N PRO A 120 -9.43 12.13 0.89
CA PRO A 120 -10.79 12.58 0.62
C PRO A 120 -10.92 13.08 -0.81
N LYS A 121 -12.04 12.73 -1.47
CA LYS A 121 -12.34 13.12 -2.87
C LYS A 121 -11.34 12.59 -3.91
N SER A 122 -10.40 11.74 -3.50
CA SER A 122 -9.62 10.93 -4.42
C SER A 122 -10.34 9.61 -4.69
N ASN A 123 -9.87 8.87 -5.69
CA ASN A 123 -10.33 7.51 -5.96
C ASN A 123 -9.57 6.46 -5.12
N GLU A 124 -8.96 6.86 -3.99
CA GLU A 124 -8.18 5.98 -3.12
C GLU A 124 -9.06 5.21 -2.12
N TYR A 125 -8.66 3.99 -1.77
CA TYR A 125 -9.25 3.21 -0.68
C TYR A 125 -8.17 2.58 0.19
N THR A 126 -8.39 2.57 1.51
CA THR A 126 -7.48 1.91 2.46
C THR A 126 -7.63 0.40 2.32
N PHE A 127 -6.54 -0.27 1.95
CA PHE A 127 -6.50 -1.68 1.59
C PHE A 127 -6.61 -2.62 2.81
N THR A 128 -6.05 -2.23 3.95
CA THR A 128 -6.07 -3.02 5.18
C THR A 128 -6.17 -2.11 6.39
N GLU A 129 -6.84 -2.57 7.45
CA GLU A 129 -6.92 -1.86 8.73
C GLU A 129 -5.70 -2.10 9.63
N SER A 130 -4.93 -3.17 9.38
CA SER A 130 -3.70 -3.47 10.13
C SER A 130 -2.54 -3.79 9.19
N MET A 131 -1.39 -3.20 9.53
CA MET A 131 -0.14 -3.31 8.78
C MET A 131 0.84 -4.32 9.39
N ASP A 132 0.55 -4.87 10.57
CA ASP A 132 1.49 -5.70 11.35
C ASP A 132 1.97 -6.93 10.58
N PHE A 133 1.06 -7.51 9.78
CA PHE A 133 1.37 -8.64 8.93
C PHE A 133 2.41 -8.26 7.86
N PHE A 134 2.20 -7.14 7.16
CA PHE A 134 3.14 -6.65 6.17
C PHE A 134 4.47 -6.21 6.80
N ASP A 135 4.42 -5.59 7.98
CA ASP A 135 5.61 -5.19 8.72
C ASP A 135 6.49 -6.42 9.02
N THR A 136 5.86 -7.53 9.42
CA THR A 136 6.55 -8.79 9.69
C THR A 136 7.08 -9.42 8.40
N LEU A 137 6.26 -9.47 7.36
CA LEU A 137 6.59 -10.10 6.08
C LEU A 137 7.79 -9.43 5.40
N VAL A 138 7.80 -8.09 5.32
CA VAL A 138 8.88 -7.33 4.68
C VAL A 138 10.18 -7.44 5.47
N LYS A 139 10.11 -7.44 6.82
CA LYS A 139 11.29 -7.64 7.68
C LYS A 139 11.90 -9.04 7.52
N MET A 140 11.08 -10.08 7.37
CA MET A 140 11.56 -11.46 7.25
C MET A 140 12.12 -11.78 5.86
N ARG A 141 11.57 -11.19 4.79
CA ARG A 141 11.87 -11.56 3.40
C ARG A 141 12.19 -10.36 2.49
N PRO A 142 13.06 -9.42 2.89
CA PRO A 142 13.22 -8.14 2.20
C PRO A 142 13.65 -8.29 0.73
N LYS A 143 14.58 -9.19 0.43
CA LYS A 143 15.06 -9.42 -0.95
C LYS A 143 13.99 -9.97 -1.90
N GLU A 144 13.13 -10.85 -1.36
CA GLU A 144 12.04 -11.45 -2.12
C GLU A 144 10.96 -10.40 -2.42
N ILE A 145 10.59 -9.62 -1.41
CA ILE A 145 9.66 -8.49 -1.57
C ILE A 145 10.19 -7.49 -2.58
N VAL A 146 11.46 -7.09 -2.49
CA VAL A 146 12.09 -6.18 -3.47
C VAL A 146 11.97 -6.74 -4.89
N LYS A 147 12.24 -8.03 -5.10
CA LYS A 147 12.11 -8.68 -6.41
C LYS A 147 10.68 -8.63 -6.93
N ILE A 148 9.69 -8.89 -6.07
CA ILE A 148 8.27 -8.82 -6.44
C ILE A 148 7.88 -7.40 -6.83
N LEU A 149 8.19 -6.42 -5.96
CA LEU A 149 7.85 -5.01 -6.16
C LEU A 149 8.50 -4.43 -7.42
N SER A 150 9.72 -4.85 -7.78
CA SER A 150 10.36 -4.48 -9.05
C SER A 150 9.50 -4.80 -10.27
N THR A 151 8.72 -5.89 -10.23
CA THR A 151 7.81 -6.24 -11.34
C THR A 151 6.55 -5.38 -11.37
N TRP A 152 6.14 -4.83 -10.23
CA TRP A 152 4.94 -3.98 -10.13
C TRP A 152 5.21 -2.56 -10.60
N ILE A 153 6.45 -2.11 -10.48
CA ILE A 153 6.87 -0.76 -10.90
C ILE A 153 7.33 -0.69 -12.36
N GLU A 154 7.22 -1.79 -13.13
CA GLU A 154 7.53 -1.76 -14.56
C GLU A 154 6.65 -0.72 -15.29
N PRO A 155 7.15 -0.03 -16.33
CA PRO A 155 6.41 1.03 -17.01
C PRO A 155 5.02 0.61 -17.53
N LYS A 156 4.88 -0.65 -17.96
CA LYS A 156 3.63 -1.24 -18.48
C LYS A 156 2.66 -1.72 -17.39
N SER A 157 3.05 -1.71 -16.13
CA SER A 157 2.22 -2.19 -15.03
C SER A 157 1.03 -1.27 -14.78
N HIS A 158 -0.04 -1.85 -14.24
CA HIS A 158 -1.26 -1.12 -13.91
C HIS A 158 -0.97 0.00 -12.90
N LYS A 159 -1.61 1.17 -13.05
CA LYS A 159 -1.37 2.35 -12.19
C LYS A 159 -1.57 2.07 -10.69
N ASN A 160 -2.55 1.24 -10.35
CA ASN A 160 -2.80 0.83 -8.96
C ASN A 160 -1.66 -0.04 -8.41
N LEU A 161 -1.03 -0.88 -9.23
CA LEU A 161 0.12 -1.68 -8.81
C LEU A 161 1.33 -0.80 -8.56
N LYS A 162 1.56 0.17 -9.43
CA LYS A 162 2.58 1.20 -9.23
C LYS A 162 2.35 1.90 -7.89
N TYR A 163 1.15 2.44 -7.69
CA TYR A 163 0.78 3.14 -6.46
C TYR A 163 1.00 2.27 -5.20
N LEU A 164 0.48 1.04 -5.20
CA LEU A 164 0.62 0.15 -4.04
C LEU A 164 2.07 -0.25 -3.81
N ALA A 165 2.84 -0.48 -4.88
CA ALA A 165 4.27 -0.79 -4.75
C ALA A 165 5.04 0.38 -4.11
N SER A 166 4.75 1.63 -4.50
CA SER A 166 5.38 2.78 -3.87
C SER A 166 5.01 2.93 -2.40
N ASP A 167 3.78 2.57 -1.98
CA ASP A 167 3.42 2.52 -0.55
C ASP A 167 4.34 1.58 0.24
N PHE A 168 4.57 0.37 -0.27
CA PHE A 168 5.53 -0.57 0.34
C PHE A 168 6.95 0.01 0.34
N ILE A 169 7.43 0.50 -0.80
CA ILE A 169 8.80 1.01 -0.94
C ILE A 169 9.06 2.18 0.00
N GLY A 170 8.14 3.14 0.08
CA GLY A 170 8.25 4.32 0.93
C GLY A 170 8.14 3.98 2.41
N LYS A 171 7.12 3.18 2.80
CA LYS A 171 6.91 2.80 4.21
C LYS A 171 8.10 2.04 4.80
N TYR A 172 8.67 1.12 4.02
CA TYR A 172 9.77 0.26 4.47
C TYR A 172 11.15 0.77 4.05
N GLN A 173 11.22 1.94 3.43
CA GLN A 173 12.46 2.58 2.97
C GLN A 173 13.35 1.61 2.16
N LEU A 174 12.76 0.95 1.16
CA LEU A 174 13.43 -0.06 0.33
C LEU A 174 14.38 0.62 -0.69
N THR A 175 15.52 1.07 -0.19
CA THR A 175 16.50 1.88 -0.94
C THR A 175 17.02 1.21 -2.22
N GLU A 176 17.01 -0.12 -2.30
CA GLU A 176 17.52 -0.88 -3.44
C GLU A 176 16.71 -0.64 -4.73
N ILE A 177 15.46 -0.19 -4.62
CA ILE A 177 14.55 0.04 -5.75
C ILE A 177 13.95 1.44 -5.80
N ALA A 178 14.16 2.25 -4.75
CA ALA A 178 13.64 3.61 -4.68
C ALA A 178 14.10 4.50 -5.85
N ASP A 179 15.35 4.38 -6.29
CA ASP A 179 15.89 5.17 -7.40
C ASP A 179 15.13 4.96 -8.73
N GLU A 180 14.58 3.76 -8.93
CA GLU A 180 13.79 3.45 -10.13
C GLU A 180 12.46 4.21 -10.14
N LEU A 181 11.86 4.45 -8.97
CA LEU A 181 10.65 5.27 -8.85
C LEU A 181 10.90 6.69 -9.34
N ARG A 182 12.00 7.32 -8.88
CA ARG A 182 12.38 8.67 -9.31
C ARG A 182 12.62 8.72 -10.81
N ARG A 183 13.39 7.78 -11.38
CA ARG A 183 13.70 7.75 -12.82
C ARG A 183 12.46 7.74 -13.70
N GLN A 184 11.39 7.09 -13.24
CA GLN A 184 10.13 7.02 -13.98
C GLN A 184 9.23 8.24 -13.74
N ALA A 185 9.13 8.72 -12.49
CA ALA A 185 8.17 9.75 -12.12
C ALA A 185 8.65 11.18 -12.37
N GLU A 186 9.93 11.47 -12.12
CA GLU A 186 10.48 12.82 -12.20
C GLU A 186 10.35 13.45 -13.60
N PRO A 187 10.66 12.74 -14.72
CA PRO A 187 10.46 13.29 -16.06
C PRO A 187 8.99 13.62 -16.35
N ILE A 188 8.04 12.82 -15.83
CA ILE A 188 6.61 13.03 -16.06
C ILE A 188 6.11 14.23 -15.26
N LEU A 189 6.57 14.38 -14.02
CA LEU A 189 6.27 15.53 -13.18
C LEU A 189 6.75 16.83 -13.82
N HIS A 190 7.98 16.86 -14.35
CA HIS A 190 8.57 18.05 -14.99
C HIS A 190 7.88 18.47 -16.29
N LEU A 191 7.14 17.57 -16.96
CA LEU A 191 6.33 17.94 -18.13
C LEU A 191 5.12 18.81 -17.76
N GLY A 192 4.74 18.89 -16.48
CA GLY A 192 3.74 19.83 -15.95
C GLY A 192 2.27 19.52 -16.28
N ASN A 193 1.99 18.59 -17.21
CA ASN A 193 0.64 18.23 -17.64
C ASN A 193 0.21 16.86 -17.11
N LEU A 194 0.20 16.69 -15.79
CA LEU A 194 -0.24 15.46 -15.15
C LEU A 194 -1.77 15.28 -15.31
N SER A 195 -2.16 14.20 -15.98
CA SER A 195 -3.55 13.74 -16.00
C SER A 195 -4.01 13.40 -14.58
N GLU A 196 -5.31 13.46 -14.30
CA GLU A 196 -5.85 13.01 -12.99
C GLU A 196 -5.49 11.54 -12.71
N ASP A 197 -5.45 10.72 -13.76
CA ASP A 197 -5.11 9.31 -13.69
C ASP A 197 -3.64 9.05 -13.34
N ASP A 198 -2.74 9.92 -13.79
CA ASP A 198 -1.30 9.79 -13.57
C ASP A 198 -0.82 10.46 -12.29
N ARG A 199 -1.44 11.59 -11.92
CA ARG A 199 -1.03 12.42 -10.78
C ARG A 199 -0.85 11.59 -9.51
N GLY A 200 -1.79 10.70 -9.21
CA GLY A 200 -1.74 9.88 -8.00
C GLY A 200 -0.47 9.02 -7.91
N TRP A 201 -0.20 8.18 -8.92
CA TRP A 201 0.94 7.25 -8.87
C TRP A 201 2.28 7.97 -9.05
N VAL A 202 2.33 9.03 -9.86
CA VAL A 202 3.55 9.84 -10.05
C VAL A 202 3.95 10.51 -8.75
N LEU A 203 3.02 11.18 -8.07
CA LEU A 203 3.32 11.82 -6.79
C LEU A 203 3.65 10.79 -5.71
N ASN A 204 3.00 9.62 -5.73
CA ASN A 204 3.32 8.54 -4.78
C ASN A 204 4.72 7.95 -5.02
N TYR A 205 5.19 7.89 -6.26
CA TYR A 205 6.57 7.51 -6.57
C TYR A 205 7.59 8.53 -6.03
N ILE A 206 7.32 9.82 -6.24
CA ILE A 206 8.19 10.90 -5.73
C ILE A 206 8.23 10.87 -4.19
N TRP A 207 7.07 10.71 -3.54
CA TRP A 207 6.99 10.54 -2.09
C TRP A 207 7.80 9.31 -1.62
N ALA A 208 7.59 8.14 -2.21
CA ALA A 208 8.25 6.91 -1.78
C ALA A 208 9.77 6.96 -1.97
N TYR A 209 10.24 7.56 -3.06
CA TYR A 209 11.67 7.85 -3.23
C TYR A 209 12.17 8.83 -2.17
N SER A 210 11.43 9.91 -1.89
CA SER A 210 11.81 10.93 -0.91
C SER A 210 11.92 10.39 0.52
N CYS A 211 11.17 9.34 0.86
CA CYS A 211 11.31 8.59 2.13
C CYS A 211 12.68 7.92 2.27
N CYS A 212 13.40 7.67 1.17
CA CYS A 212 14.71 7.03 1.14
C CYS A 212 15.86 8.04 1.06
N GLU A 213 15.57 9.33 0.94
CA GLU A 213 16.59 10.38 0.85
C GLU A 213 17.26 10.67 2.20
N LYS A 214 18.42 11.33 2.14
CA LYS A 214 19.14 11.85 3.29
C LYS A 214 19.52 13.32 3.02
N PRO A 215 18.84 14.32 3.63
CA PRO A 215 17.68 14.19 4.52
C PRO A 215 16.41 13.69 3.80
N MET A 216 15.47 13.10 4.55
CA MET A 216 14.18 12.63 4.00
C MET A 216 13.34 13.80 3.46
N TYR A 217 12.47 13.50 2.50
CA TYR A 217 11.51 14.44 1.91
C TYR A 217 12.12 15.63 1.16
N LYS A 218 13.41 15.59 0.81
CA LYS A 218 14.08 16.71 0.16
C LYS A 218 13.44 17.05 -1.20
N ILE A 219 13.36 16.08 -2.12
CA ILE A 219 12.78 16.33 -3.44
C ILE A 219 11.30 16.69 -3.36
N LEU A 220 10.59 16.10 -2.39
CA LEU A 220 9.17 16.37 -2.18
C LEU A 220 8.95 17.81 -1.71
N GLY A 221 9.81 18.30 -0.81
CA GLY A 221 9.81 19.69 -0.39
C GLY A 221 10.19 20.66 -1.51
N ASP A 222 11.16 20.31 -2.35
CA ASP A 222 11.50 21.11 -3.54
C ASP A 222 10.30 21.23 -4.50
N VAL A 223 9.57 20.13 -4.75
CA VAL A 223 8.32 20.13 -5.54
C VAL A 223 7.26 21.02 -4.89
N MET A 224 7.01 20.84 -3.60
CA MET A 224 6.00 21.60 -2.86
C MET A 224 6.29 23.11 -2.84
N ARG A 225 7.57 23.50 -2.71
CA ARG A 225 8.00 24.90 -2.68
C ARG A 225 7.86 25.59 -4.03
N THR A 226 8.11 24.86 -5.12
CA THR A 226 8.25 25.44 -6.47
C THR A 226 7.00 25.32 -7.33
N THR A 227 6.12 24.36 -7.04
CA THR A 227 4.89 24.17 -7.81
C THR A 227 3.91 25.32 -7.61
N SER A 228 3.15 25.63 -8.67
CA SER A 228 1.95 26.47 -8.62
C SER A 228 0.66 25.66 -8.83
N ASP A 229 0.77 24.32 -8.96
CA ASP A 229 -0.37 23.43 -9.13
C ASP A 229 -1.00 23.13 -7.76
N HIS A 230 -2.20 23.68 -7.54
CA HIS A 230 -2.96 23.50 -6.31
C HIS A 230 -3.30 22.05 -5.99
N GLU A 231 -3.50 21.18 -6.99
CA GLU A 231 -3.80 19.77 -6.75
C GLU A 231 -2.55 19.00 -6.33
N ILE A 232 -1.36 19.38 -6.79
CA ILE A 232 -0.10 18.83 -6.28
C ILE A 232 0.11 19.27 -4.83
N GLU A 233 -0.06 20.56 -4.53
CA GLU A 233 0.07 21.09 -3.16
C GLU A 233 -0.87 20.35 -2.19
N LYS A 234 -2.14 20.21 -2.57
CA LYS A 234 -3.15 19.49 -1.79
C LYS A 234 -2.82 18.02 -1.60
N TRP A 235 -2.29 17.36 -2.63
CA TRP A 235 -1.90 15.96 -2.53
C TRP A 235 -0.76 15.77 -1.51
N ILE A 236 0.25 16.66 -1.54
CA ILE A 236 1.41 16.61 -0.63
C ILE A 236 1.00 16.99 0.80
N LEU A 237 0.17 18.03 0.96
CA LEU A 237 -0.32 18.50 2.27
C LEU A 237 -1.17 17.46 3.01
N PHE A 238 -1.67 16.44 2.32
CA PHE A 238 -2.39 15.35 2.96
C PHE A 238 -1.47 14.30 3.61
N LEU A 239 -0.20 14.21 3.22
CA LEU A 239 0.72 13.21 3.76
C LEU A 239 0.84 13.23 5.29
N PRO A 240 0.99 14.38 5.97
CA PRO A 240 1.08 14.43 7.43
C PRO A 240 -0.19 13.96 8.14
N VAL A 241 -1.34 13.94 7.46
CA VAL A 241 -2.59 13.37 7.97
C VAL A 241 -2.56 11.84 7.92
N GLN A 242 -1.98 11.25 6.86
CA GLN A 242 -1.83 9.80 6.71
C GLN A 242 -0.68 9.22 7.55
N MET A 243 0.40 9.97 7.65
CA MET A 243 1.66 9.54 8.26
C MET A 243 2.31 10.69 9.02
N PRO A 244 1.81 11.04 10.21
CA PRO A 244 2.40 12.08 11.04
C PRO A 244 3.88 11.76 11.34
N SER A 245 4.79 12.65 10.95
CA SER A 245 6.24 12.46 11.12
C SER A 245 6.94 13.80 11.32
N ILE A 246 7.94 13.83 12.21
CA ILE A 246 8.77 15.03 12.43
C ILE A 246 9.52 15.46 11.16
N GLU A 247 9.86 14.51 10.29
CA GLU A 247 10.61 14.75 9.06
C GLU A 247 9.81 15.52 8.01
N LEU A 248 8.48 15.60 8.14
CA LEU A 248 7.63 16.41 7.25
C LEU A 248 7.56 17.88 7.69
N ALA A 249 8.00 18.22 8.90
CA ALA A 249 7.93 19.59 9.42
C ALA A 249 8.80 20.59 8.63
N PRO A 250 10.06 20.27 8.25
CA PRO A 250 10.87 21.15 7.41
C PRO A 250 10.19 21.47 6.08
N MET A 251 9.60 20.46 5.43
CA MET A 251 8.87 20.63 4.17
C MET A 251 7.72 21.64 4.30
N ILE A 252 6.89 21.54 5.35
CA ILE A 252 5.79 22.49 5.59
C ILE A 252 6.34 23.88 5.89
N ASN A 253 7.41 23.97 6.69
CA ASN A 253 8.04 25.25 7.02
C ASN A 253 8.54 25.96 5.75
N ASP A 254 9.28 25.25 4.89
CA ASP A 254 9.81 25.78 3.64
C ASP A 254 8.69 26.19 2.66
N TYR A 255 7.57 25.46 2.64
CA TYR A 255 6.39 25.83 1.87
C TYR A 255 5.76 27.14 2.36
N LEU A 256 5.64 27.34 3.67
CA LEU A 256 5.06 28.56 4.25
C LEU A 256 5.97 29.79 4.10
N GLU A 257 7.29 29.57 4.08
CA GLU A 257 8.32 30.60 3.86
C GLU A 257 8.37 31.10 2.41
N ARG A 258 7.73 30.42 1.46
CA ARG A 258 7.80 30.82 0.04
C ARG A 258 7.19 32.21 -0.20
N ASP A 259 7.79 33.01 -1.07
CA ASP A 259 7.26 34.33 -1.43
C ASP A 259 5.95 34.26 -2.24
N ALA A 260 5.72 33.13 -2.93
CA ALA A 260 4.54 32.93 -3.76
C ALA A 260 3.25 32.89 -2.90
N PRO A 261 2.12 33.40 -3.42
CA PRO A 261 0.82 33.24 -2.79
C PRO A 261 0.49 31.76 -2.54
N ILE A 262 -0.20 31.49 -1.44
CA ILE A 262 -0.76 30.18 -1.12
C ILE A 262 -2.28 30.34 -1.16
N ALA A 263 -2.98 29.43 -1.83
CA ALA A 263 -4.44 29.45 -1.84
C ALA A 263 -4.99 29.20 -0.44
N ASP A 264 -6.07 29.90 -0.08
CA ASP A 264 -6.69 29.80 1.24
C ASP A 264 -7.07 28.35 1.60
N ASP A 265 -7.61 27.59 0.64
CA ASP A 265 -7.91 26.16 0.81
C ASP A 265 -6.67 25.34 1.19
N ASN A 266 -5.50 25.68 0.64
CA ASN A 266 -4.25 25.00 0.93
C ASN A 266 -3.68 25.42 2.29
N LEU A 267 -3.91 26.66 2.74
CA LEU A 267 -3.60 27.06 4.12
C LEU A 267 -4.42 26.26 5.14
N LEU A 268 -5.70 25.97 4.86
CA LEU A 268 -6.51 25.11 5.72
C LEU A 268 -5.96 23.67 5.77
N LEU A 269 -5.45 23.16 4.65
CA LEU A 269 -4.77 21.86 4.62
C LEU A 269 -3.45 21.87 5.42
N VAL A 270 -2.70 22.97 5.41
CA VAL A 270 -1.54 23.13 6.30
C VAL A 270 -1.96 23.02 7.76
N ILE A 271 -3.06 23.66 8.17
CA ILE A 271 -3.57 23.53 9.55
C ILE A 271 -3.91 22.07 9.87
N GLN A 272 -4.57 21.35 8.96
CA GLN A 272 -4.89 19.93 9.16
C GLN A 272 -3.63 19.08 9.31
N ALA A 273 -2.64 19.29 8.44
CA ALA A 273 -1.35 18.61 8.50
C ALA A 273 -0.62 18.86 9.82
N VAL A 274 -0.55 20.13 10.25
CA VAL A 274 0.12 20.52 11.50
C VAL A 274 -0.64 20.00 12.73
N ALA A 275 -1.98 20.03 12.72
CA ALA A 275 -2.80 19.46 13.78
C ALA A 275 -2.61 17.94 13.91
N ALA A 276 -2.54 17.22 12.79
CA ALA A 276 -2.28 15.77 12.78
C ALA A 276 -0.92 15.44 13.40
N MET A 277 0.14 16.18 13.02
CA MET A 277 1.47 16.02 13.61
C MET A 277 1.53 16.40 15.09
N HIS A 278 0.85 17.48 15.48
CA HIS A 278 0.77 17.89 16.88
C HIS A 278 0.06 16.86 17.75
N ARG A 279 -1.08 16.34 17.26
CA ARG A 279 -1.84 15.29 17.94
C ARG A 279 -1.04 14.01 18.11
N ALA A 280 -0.23 13.66 17.11
CA ALA A 280 0.70 12.53 17.15
C ALA A 280 1.97 12.81 17.98
N GLN A 281 2.11 14.00 18.56
CA GLN A 281 3.26 14.43 19.37
C GLN A 281 4.60 14.38 18.62
N THR A 282 4.59 14.49 17.28
CA THR A 282 5.81 14.51 16.47
C THR A 282 6.39 15.92 16.32
N VAL A 283 5.54 16.95 16.42
CA VAL A 283 5.90 18.37 16.25
C VAL A 283 5.10 19.23 17.23
N ASP A 284 5.71 20.30 17.73
CA ASP A 284 4.96 21.40 18.36
C ASP A 284 4.26 22.24 17.27
N GLY A 285 3.05 21.84 16.90
CA GLY A 285 2.28 22.49 15.87
C GLY A 285 1.89 23.93 16.23
N VAL A 286 1.68 24.23 17.51
CA VAL A 286 1.39 25.59 17.97
C VAL A 286 2.58 26.50 17.71
N ALA A 287 3.78 26.05 18.08
CA ALA A 287 5.01 26.80 17.81
C ALA A 287 5.25 26.98 16.31
N LEU A 288 4.98 25.97 15.48
CA LEU A 288 5.11 26.05 14.03
C LEU A 288 4.17 27.10 13.44
N LEU A 289 2.87 27.08 13.77
CA LEU A 289 1.91 28.04 13.24
C LEU A 289 2.22 29.49 13.70
N LYS A 290 2.72 29.66 14.94
CA LYS A 290 3.14 30.98 15.46
C LYS A 290 4.30 31.62 14.69
N LYS A 291 5.08 30.85 13.93
CA LYS A 291 6.14 31.43 13.07
C LYS A 291 5.56 32.20 11.87
N PHE A 292 4.31 31.93 11.50
CA PHE A 292 3.69 32.45 10.29
C PHE A 292 2.36 33.19 10.58
N PRO A 293 2.35 34.20 11.47
CA PRO A 293 1.11 34.89 11.87
C PRO A 293 0.40 35.53 10.67
N ASN A 294 1.16 36.07 9.71
CA ASN A 294 0.62 36.69 8.50
C ASN A 294 -0.10 35.71 7.57
N ARG A 295 0.15 34.39 7.68
CA ARG A 295 -0.52 33.36 6.88
C ARG A 295 -1.83 32.89 7.51
N PHE A 296 -1.93 32.96 8.84
CA PHE A 296 -3.05 32.41 9.61
C PHE A 296 -3.78 33.48 10.42
N GLY A 297 -3.87 34.69 9.85
CA GLY A 297 -4.44 35.86 10.52
C GLY A 297 -5.91 35.69 10.93
N PRO A 298 -6.53 36.74 11.52
CA PRO A 298 -7.86 36.65 12.14
C PRO A 298 -8.97 36.11 11.24
N HIS A 299 -8.86 36.29 9.92
CA HIS A 299 -9.84 35.80 8.94
C HIS A 299 -9.94 34.27 8.86
N HIS A 300 -8.90 33.53 9.31
CA HIS A 300 -8.91 32.08 9.36
C HIS A 300 -9.17 31.52 10.77
N GLN A 301 -9.40 32.38 11.78
CA GLN A 301 -9.47 31.95 13.18
C GLN A 301 -10.52 30.85 13.39
N ASP A 302 -11.77 31.06 12.95
CA ASP A 302 -12.86 30.10 13.14
C ASP A 302 -12.56 28.75 12.47
N ASP A 303 -11.97 28.76 11.28
CA ASP A 303 -11.59 27.55 10.56
C ASP A 303 -10.43 26.82 11.23
N VAL A 304 -9.42 27.55 11.68
CA VAL A 304 -8.27 26.98 12.39
C VAL A 304 -8.73 26.35 13.69
N GLU A 305 -9.54 27.05 14.50
CA GLU A 305 -10.10 26.52 15.75
C GLU A 305 -10.97 25.29 15.50
N ARG A 306 -11.82 25.31 14.46
CA ARG A 306 -12.67 24.19 14.07
C ARG A 306 -11.84 22.97 13.69
N ILE A 307 -10.82 23.15 12.84
CA ILE A 307 -9.92 22.06 12.45
C ILE A 307 -9.18 21.51 13.67
N TRP A 308 -8.67 22.38 14.56
CA TRP A 308 -7.97 21.96 15.79
C TRP A 308 -8.86 21.07 16.67
N ARG A 309 -10.13 21.46 16.85
CA ARG A 309 -11.14 20.66 17.59
C ARG A 309 -11.40 19.30 16.94
N ASN A 310 -11.38 19.19 15.62
CA ASN A 310 -11.58 17.91 14.92
C ASN A 310 -10.50 16.87 15.26
N TYR A 311 -9.31 17.33 15.67
CA TYR A 311 -8.23 16.47 16.16
C TYR A 311 -8.24 16.28 17.69
N ALA A 312 -9.33 16.69 18.36
CA ALA A 312 -9.48 16.70 19.81
C ALA A 312 -8.41 17.52 20.55
N LEU A 313 -7.94 18.60 19.91
CA LEU A 313 -6.98 19.54 20.48
C LEU A 313 -7.69 20.78 21.04
N VAL A 314 -7.05 21.47 21.97
CA VAL A 314 -7.64 22.59 22.72
C VAL A 314 -7.32 23.91 22.01
N PRO A 315 -8.31 24.62 21.43
CA PRO A 315 -8.05 25.83 20.65
C PRO A 315 -7.40 26.98 21.43
N GLU A 316 -7.53 26.99 22.75
CA GLU A 316 -6.90 27.97 23.63
C GLU A 316 -5.37 28.02 23.46
N GLU A 317 -4.76 26.91 23.04
CA GLU A 317 -3.33 26.83 22.72
C GLU A 317 -2.94 27.75 21.56
N LEU A 318 -3.88 28.01 20.65
CA LEU A 318 -3.70 28.81 19.43
C LEU A 318 -3.91 30.32 19.65
N LYS A 319 -4.40 30.76 20.81
CA LYS A 319 -4.73 32.18 21.07
C LYS A 319 -3.61 33.15 20.70
N GLY A 320 -2.35 32.75 20.88
CA GLY A 320 -1.19 33.59 20.56
C GLY A 320 -0.92 33.80 19.06
N ILE A 321 -1.56 33.03 18.16
CA ILE A 321 -1.37 33.14 16.70
C ILE A 321 -2.20 34.30 16.15
N PHE A 322 -3.43 34.48 16.64
CA PHE A 322 -4.40 35.46 16.11
C PHE A 322 -4.25 36.86 16.69
N LEU A 323 -3.40 37.03 17.72
CA LEU A 323 -3.22 38.29 18.44
C LEU A 323 -2.15 39.22 17.83
N GLN A 324 -1.48 38.78 16.77
CA GLN A 324 -0.47 39.59 16.07
C GLN A 324 -1.08 40.20 14.80
N THR A 325 -1.49 41.46 14.91
CA THR A 325 -1.75 42.38 13.80
C THR A 325 -0.68 43.44 13.74
#